data_AF-A0AAD6AKW5-F1
#
_entry.id   AF-A0AAD6AKW5-F1
#
_cell.length_a   1.000
_cell.length_b   1.000
_cell.length_c   1.000
_cell.angle_alpha   90.00
_cell.angle_beta   90.00
_cell.angle_gamma   90.00
#
_symmetry.space_group_name_H-M   'P 1'
#
loop_
_entity.id
_entity.type
_entity.pdbx_description
1 polymer ?
#
loop_
_entity_poly.entity_id
_entity_poly.type
_entity_poly.pdbx_seq_one_letter_code
_entity_poly.pdbx_strand_id
1 'polypeptide(L)'
;MYEVACMYEVAYAPKLPSVSVSPSAEIEEGSSVTLTCSSDANPAANYTWYKEDEDSPKASGQIFTITDFRAEHSGSYSCGAQNKLRRSNSTFHLIVVAGSSTMIVNIIRTRVLMLIPVFLLSLWTRKKKALRSTTEAHESEEIELDSDPEYENDSHTAAQTEDRGAGRHGVKSSQIIYKVMAFEINKTTIVVTGAFLDAFQKVADMAMGTRGATKEIGSALTRMCMRHRSIESKLKLFTTALSEGLVSPLELKMEEWKKVASQLDKDHAKEYKKARADIKKKSSDTIKLQKKVKK
;
A
#
# COMPACT_ATOMS: atom_id res chain seq x y z
N MET A 1 36.57 16.61 -52.83
CA MET A 1 37.45 16.97 -51.69
C MET A 1 36.53 17.08 -50.49
N TYR A 2 36.82 16.31 -49.45
CA TYR A 2 35.93 15.89 -48.35
C TYR A 2 35.59 17.07 -47.43
N GLU A 3 34.30 17.24 -47.15
CA GLU A 3 33.79 18.16 -46.13
C GLU A 3 34.06 17.54 -44.76
N VAL A 4 35.13 17.99 -44.10
CA VAL A 4 35.41 17.63 -42.70
C VAL A 4 34.46 18.43 -41.81
N ALA A 5 33.32 17.83 -41.47
CA ALA A 5 32.47 18.30 -40.38
C ALA A 5 33.23 18.13 -39.07
N CYS A 6 33.64 19.24 -38.46
CA CYS A 6 34.26 19.23 -37.13
C CYS A 6 33.17 18.96 -36.09
N MET A 7 32.98 17.69 -35.69
CA MET A 7 32.17 17.35 -34.52
C MET A 7 32.95 17.73 -33.26
N TYR A 8 32.74 18.94 -32.78
CA TYR A 8 33.16 19.31 -31.43
C TYR A 8 32.24 18.57 -30.44
N GLU A 9 32.76 17.55 -29.79
CA GLU A 9 32.05 16.83 -28.73
C GLU A 9 32.19 17.64 -27.43
N VAL A 10 31.08 18.25 -27.00
CA VAL A 10 31.07 19.09 -25.80
C VAL A 10 31.27 18.23 -24.56
N ALA A 11 32.36 18.40 -23.83
CA ALA A 11 32.57 17.73 -22.55
C ALA A 11 31.82 18.48 -21.43
N TYR A 12 31.04 17.74 -20.64
CA TYR A 12 30.27 18.30 -19.52
C TYR A 12 30.20 17.33 -18.33
N ALA A 13 30.08 17.91 -17.13
CA ALA A 13 29.97 17.18 -15.89
C ALA A 13 28.64 16.40 -15.79
N PRO A 14 28.58 15.32 -14.99
CA PRO A 14 27.36 14.56 -14.79
C PRO A 14 26.25 15.44 -14.20
N LYS A 15 25.09 15.45 -14.86
CA LYS A 15 23.86 16.05 -14.29
C LYS A 15 23.44 15.31 -13.02
N LEU A 16 22.52 15.89 -12.25
CA LEU A 16 22.01 15.27 -11.03
C LEU A 16 21.52 13.84 -11.33
N PRO A 17 22.10 12.80 -10.69
CA PRO A 17 21.72 11.43 -10.97
C PRO A 17 20.27 11.15 -10.59
N SER A 18 19.57 10.42 -11.45
CA SER A 18 18.26 9.85 -11.14
C SER A 18 18.42 8.42 -10.63
N VAL A 19 17.70 8.08 -9.56
CA VAL A 19 17.69 6.73 -8.98
C VAL A 19 16.32 6.12 -9.19
N SER A 20 16.27 4.91 -9.76
CA SER A 20 15.06 4.12 -9.92
C SER A 20 15.18 2.78 -9.19
N VAL A 21 14.04 2.26 -8.75
CA VAL A 21 13.94 1.03 -7.96
C VAL A 21 12.98 0.05 -8.63
N SER A 22 13.40 -1.20 -8.73
CA SER A 22 12.60 -2.29 -9.28
C SER A 22 12.70 -3.54 -8.38
N PRO A 23 11.57 -4.13 -7.94
CA PRO A 23 10.20 -3.68 -8.14
C PRO A 23 9.86 -2.40 -7.34
N SER A 24 9.00 -1.53 -7.89
CA SER A 24 8.61 -0.26 -7.25
C SER A 24 7.36 -0.37 -6.36
N ALA A 25 6.69 -1.53 -6.38
CA ALA A 25 5.53 -1.83 -5.54
C ALA A 25 6.00 -2.66 -4.35
N GLU A 26 5.71 -2.17 -3.14
CA GLU A 26 5.88 -2.81 -1.82
C GLU A 26 6.88 -3.97 -1.78
N ILE A 27 8.11 -3.64 -1.37
CA ILE A 27 9.20 -4.61 -1.30
C ILE A 27 8.98 -5.49 -0.07
N GLU A 28 8.59 -6.74 -0.31
CA GLU A 28 8.44 -7.76 0.73
C GLU A 28 9.79 -8.29 1.22
N GLU A 29 9.83 -8.74 2.48
CA GLU A 29 11.01 -9.44 3.02
C GLU A 29 11.31 -10.72 2.23
N GLY A 30 12.59 -10.96 1.95
CA GLY A 30 13.07 -12.09 1.15
C GLY A 30 13.07 -11.85 -0.37
N SER A 31 12.50 -10.73 -0.84
CA SER A 31 12.53 -10.37 -2.26
C SER A 31 13.89 -9.81 -2.69
N SER A 32 14.14 -9.75 -4.01
CA SER A 32 15.33 -9.12 -4.57
C SER A 32 14.99 -7.74 -5.13
N VAL A 33 15.76 -6.73 -4.75
CA VAL A 33 15.56 -5.33 -5.14
C VAL A 33 16.72 -4.87 -6.00
N THR A 34 16.42 -4.22 -7.11
CA THR A 34 17.42 -3.63 -8.00
C THR A 34 17.30 -2.11 -8.02
N LEU A 35 18.40 -1.44 -7.67
CA LEU A 35 18.58 -0.01 -7.74
C LEU A 35 19.36 0.32 -9.00
N THR A 36 18.86 1.27 -9.80
CA THR A 36 19.53 1.74 -11.01
C THR A 36 19.76 3.23 -10.91
N CYS A 37 21.00 3.65 -11.14
CA CYS A 37 21.38 5.06 -11.19
C CYS A 37 21.56 5.49 -12.65
N SER A 38 21.14 6.69 -13.02
CA SER A 38 21.33 7.20 -14.38
C SER A 38 21.62 8.69 -14.35
N SER A 39 22.65 9.10 -15.08
CA SER A 39 23.08 10.49 -15.19
C SER A 39 23.62 10.75 -16.60
N ASP A 40 23.25 11.91 -17.16
CA ASP A 40 23.74 12.41 -18.43
C ASP A 40 25.09 13.11 -18.22
N ALA A 41 26.15 12.55 -18.84
CA ALA A 41 27.53 13.01 -18.70
C ALA A 41 28.33 12.74 -19.98
N ASN A 42 29.23 13.66 -20.33
CA ASN A 42 30.21 13.42 -21.41
C ASN A 42 31.62 13.85 -20.98
N PRO A 43 32.63 12.95 -20.93
CA PRO A 43 32.58 11.50 -21.12
C PRO A 43 31.64 10.76 -20.15
N ALA A 44 31.37 9.47 -20.43
CA ALA A 44 30.50 8.66 -19.60
C ALA A 44 30.94 8.66 -18.11
N ALA A 45 29.96 8.72 -17.21
CA ALA A 45 30.22 8.73 -15.77
C ALA A 45 30.39 7.31 -15.22
N ASN A 46 31.28 7.17 -14.24
CA ASN A 46 31.38 6.01 -13.37
C ASN A 46 30.45 6.18 -12.17
N TYR A 47 29.79 5.09 -11.77
CA TYR A 47 28.82 5.09 -10.68
C TYR A 47 29.32 4.32 -9.46
N THR A 48 29.00 4.82 -8.28
CA THR A 48 29.35 4.16 -7.00
C THR A 48 28.20 4.35 -6.01
N TRP A 49 27.86 3.27 -5.29
CA TRP A 49 26.76 3.23 -4.34
C TRP A 49 27.27 3.26 -2.90
N TYR A 50 26.58 4.04 -2.06
CA TYR A 50 26.85 4.22 -0.64
C TYR A 50 25.56 4.02 0.15
N LYS A 51 25.68 3.59 1.42
CA LYS A 51 24.58 3.57 2.40
C LYS A 51 24.90 4.62 3.46
N GLU A 52 23.92 5.43 3.85
CA GLU A 52 24.04 6.34 4.99
C GLU A 52 24.42 5.48 6.21
N ASP A 53 25.51 5.84 6.91
CA ASP A 53 26.18 5.11 8.00
C ASP A 53 27.27 4.08 7.64
N GLU A 54 27.59 3.89 6.35
CA GLU A 54 28.74 3.06 5.93
C GLU A 54 29.73 3.87 5.08
N ASP A 55 31.00 3.92 5.50
CA ASP A 55 32.07 4.60 4.76
C ASP A 55 32.53 3.82 3.50
N SER A 56 32.28 2.52 3.46
CA SER A 56 32.66 1.66 2.33
C SER A 56 31.61 1.64 1.22
N PRO A 57 32.01 1.70 -0.06
CA PRO A 57 31.08 1.58 -1.17
C PRO A 57 30.44 0.19 -1.20
N LYS A 58 29.10 0.14 -1.34
CA LYS A 58 28.33 -1.12 -1.40
C LYS A 58 28.47 -1.81 -2.76
N ALA A 59 28.57 -1.03 -3.83
CA ALA A 59 28.70 -1.52 -5.19
C ALA A 59 29.33 -0.48 -6.11
N SER A 60 29.98 -0.95 -7.16
CA SER A 60 30.46 -0.15 -8.28
C SER A 60 29.67 -0.50 -9.53
N GLY A 61 29.33 0.51 -10.32
CA GLY A 61 28.53 0.35 -11.53
C GLY A 61 27.11 0.91 -11.40
N GLN A 62 26.43 0.94 -12.53
CA GLN A 62 25.15 1.62 -12.69
C GLN A 62 24.00 0.94 -11.93
N ILE A 63 24.11 -0.38 -11.72
CA ILE A 63 23.09 -1.24 -11.15
C ILE A 63 23.61 -1.83 -9.84
N PHE A 64 22.81 -1.77 -8.79
CA PHE A 64 23.07 -2.41 -7.51
C PHE A 64 21.88 -3.28 -7.10
N THR A 65 22.11 -4.57 -6.88
CA THR A 65 21.08 -5.54 -6.52
C THR A 65 21.28 -6.03 -5.09
N ILE A 66 20.23 -5.93 -4.28
CA ILE A 66 20.17 -6.49 -2.95
C ILE A 66 19.30 -7.75 -3.01
N THR A 67 19.89 -8.90 -2.76
CA THR A 67 19.20 -10.19 -2.65
C THR A 67 18.73 -10.41 -1.21
N ASP A 68 17.63 -11.14 -1.02
CA ASP A 68 17.10 -11.46 0.31
C ASP A 68 16.91 -10.20 1.17
N PHE A 69 16.06 -9.28 0.68
CA PHE A 69 15.84 -7.99 1.31
C PHE A 69 15.24 -8.15 2.72
N ARG A 70 15.81 -7.47 3.71
CA ARG A 70 15.54 -7.64 5.15
C ARG A 70 15.46 -6.28 5.82
N ALA A 71 14.88 -6.21 7.03
CA ALA A 71 14.80 -4.99 7.85
C ALA A 71 16.12 -4.19 7.90
N GLU A 72 17.26 -4.87 8.05
CA GLU A 72 18.62 -4.29 8.10
C GLU A 72 19.08 -3.58 6.81
N HIS A 73 18.49 -3.94 5.68
CA HIS A 73 18.75 -3.33 4.38
C HIS A 73 17.97 -2.03 4.17
N SER A 74 17.03 -1.70 5.07
CA SER A 74 16.37 -0.39 5.10
C SER A 74 17.38 0.71 5.38
N GLY A 75 17.14 1.88 4.79
CA GLY A 75 17.99 3.04 4.98
C GLY A 75 18.12 3.87 3.71
N SER A 76 18.96 4.88 3.82
CA SER A 76 19.20 5.84 2.76
C SER A 76 20.42 5.41 1.94
N TYR A 77 20.24 5.32 0.63
CA TYR A 77 21.27 4.94 -0.33
C TYR A 77 21.62 6.14 -1.21
N SER A 78 22.91 6.39 -1.40
CA SER A 78 23.40 7.47 -2.25
C SER A 78 24.16 6.91 -3.44
N CYS A 79 23.80 7.33 -4.65
CA CYS A 79 24.57 7.09 -5.86
C CYS A 79 25.44 8.30 -6.18
N GLY A 80 26.75 8.08 -6.30
CA GLY A 80 27.69 9.06 -6.84
C GLY A 80 28.01 8.76 -8.31
N ALA A 81 27.71 9.71 -9.19
CA ALA A 81 28.12 9.69 -10.59
C ALA A 81 29.35 10.59 -10.76
N GLN A 82 30.44 10.05 -11.30
CA GLN A 82 31.70 10.76 -11.46
C GLN A 82 32.27 10.63 -12.86
N ASN A 83 32.65 11.76 -13.43
CA ASN A 83 33.46 11.81 -14.65
C ASN A 83 34.72 12.65 -14.36
N LYS A 84 35.66 12.72 -15.31
CA LYS A 84 36.92 13.48 -15.25
C LYS A 84 36.76 14.96 -14.85
N LEU A 85 35.56 15.52 -15.03
CA LEU A 85 35.24 16.91 -14.71
C LEU A 85 34.74 17.12 -13.28
N ARG A 86 33.81 16.28 -12.81
CA ARG A 86 33.12 16.47 -11.52
C ARG A 86 32.43 15.18 -11.04
N ARG A 87 32.17 15.13 -9.73
CA ARG A 87 31.27 14.18 -9.08
C ARG A 87 29.94 14.86 -8.69
N SER A 88 28.82 14.18 -8.96
CA SER A 88 27.47 14.57 -8.60
C SER A 88 26.78 13.40 -7.90
N ASN A 89 26.09 13.66 -6.79
CA ASN A 89 25.47 12.61 -5.95
C ASN A 89 23.96 12.79 -5.89
N SER A 90 23.23 11.68 -5.72
CA SER A 90 21.79 11.66 -5.50
C SER A 90 21.44 10.63 -4.43
N THR A 91 20.54 10.99 -3.51
CA THR A 91 20.17 10.18 -2.35
C THR A 91 18.73 9.70 -2.48
N PHE A 92 18.50 8.44 -2.13
CA PHE A 92 17.21 7.76 -2.22
C PHE A 92 16.97 6.90 -0.96
N HIS A 93 15.75 6.92 -0.42
CA HIS A 93 15.43 6.19 0.82
C HIS A 93 14.70 4.86 0.53
N LEU A 94 15.29 3.73 0.90
CA LEU A 94 14.65 2.41 0.87
C LEU A 94 14.01 2.07 2.21
N ILE A 95 12.79 1.53 2.17
CA ILE A 95 12.06 1.04 3.35
C ILE A 95 11.55 -0.37 3.06
N VAL A 96 11.75 -1.29 4.00
CA VAL A 96 11.13 -2.62 3.98
C VAL A 96 9.65 -2.51 4.33
N VAL A 97 8.79 -3.09 3.49
CA VAL A 97 7.40 -3.33 3.86
C VAL A 97 7.38 -4.74 4.45
N ALA A 98 7.39 -4.84 5.78
CA ALA A 98 7.20 -6.12 6.45
C ALA A 98 5.87 -6.70 5.96
N GLY A 99 5.94 -7.84 5.26
CA GLY A 99 4.78 -8.45 4.62
C GLY A 99 3.64 -8.57 5.63
N SER A 100 2.52 -7.91 5.33
CA SER A 100 1.29 -7.91 6.13
C SER A 100 0.83 -9.34 6.47
N SER A 101 1.28 -10.35 5.72
CA SER A 101 1.05 -11.78 5.95
C SER A 101 1.40 -12.24 7.37
N THR A 102 2.54 -11.84 7.96
CA THR A 102 2.90 -12.31 9.33
C THR A 102 2.02 -11.66 10.39
N MET A 103 1.63 -10.40 10.19
CA MET A 103 0.72 -9.66 11.05
C MET A 103 -0.70 -10.25 10.96
N ILE A 104 -1.21 -10.51 9.75
CA ILE A 104 -2.52 -11.13 9.52
C ILE A 104 -2.56 -12.54 10.11
N VAL A 105 -1.53 -13.35 9.86
CA VAL A 105 -1.44 -14.70 10.43
C VAL A 105 -1.34 -14.66 11.95
N ASN A 106 -0.58 -13.73 12.53
CA ASN A 106 -0.51 -13.57 13.99
C ASN A 106 -1.82 -13.06 14.58
N ILE A 107 -2.55 -12.18 13.89
CA ILE A 107 -3.88 -11.70 14.28
C ILE A 107 -4.89 -12.84 14.21
N ILE A 108 -4.93 -13.61 13.11
CA ILE A 108 -5.81 -14.79 12.98
C ILE A 108 -5.46 -15.81 14.06
N ARG A 109 -4.17 -16.11 14.26
CA ARG A 109 -3.70 -17.03 15.29
C ARG A 109 -4.10 -16.58 16.69
N THR A 110 -3.91 -15.31 17.05
CA THR A 110 -4.33 -14.78 18.35
C THR A 110 -5.85 -14.75 18.51
N ARG A 111 -6.60 -14.41 17.44
CA ARG A 111 -8.07 -14.44 17.47
C ARG A 111 -8.60 -15.86 17.66
N VAL A 112 -8.05 -16.84 16.95
CA VAL A 112 -8.40 -18.27 17.12
C VAL A 112 -8.05 -18.73 18.53
N LEU A 113 -6.86 -18.39 19.04
CA LEU A 113 -6.43 -18.77 20.39
C LEU A 113 -7.32 -18.18 21.49
N MET A 114 -7.85 -16.97 21.29
CA MET A 114 -8.76 -16.30 22.23
C MET A 114 -10.21 -16.79 22.12
N LEU A 115 -10.64 -17.29 20.96
CA LEU A 115 -11.99 -17.86 20.75
C LEU A 115 -12.15 -19.25 21.36
N ILE A 116 -11.09 -20.07 21.38
CA ILE A 116 -11.11 -21.42 21.98
C ILE A 116 -11.53 -21.41 23.46
N PRO A 117 -10.95 -20.61 24.38
CA PRO A 117 -11.35 -20.58 25.77
C PRO A 117 -12.77 -20.02 25.96
N VAL A 118 -13.21 -19.06 25.13
CA VAL A 118 -14.59 -18.55 25.14
C VAL A 118 -15.58 -19.64 24.74
N PHE A 119 -15.24 -20.43 23.72
CA PHE A 119 -16.04 -21.58 23.29
C PHE A 119 -16.11 -22.66 24.37
N LEU A 120 -14.97 -23.00 24.99
CA LEU A 120 -14.92 -23.96 26.11
C LEU A 120 -15.75 -23.48 27.32
N LEU A 121 -15.69 -22.19 27.67
CA LEU A 121 -16.54 -21.59 28.71
C LEU A 121 -18.04 -21.65 28.34
N SER A 122 -18.38 -21.46 27.06
CA SER A 122 -19.76 -21.57 26.59
C SER A 122 -20.30 -23.01 26.69
N LEU A 123 -19.45 -24.01 26.40
CA LEU A 123 -19.80 -25.43 26.57
C LEU A 123 -19.91 -25.80 28.05
N TRP A 124 -19.07 -25.24 28.90
CA TRP A 124 -19.12 -25.46 30.35
C TRP A 124 -20.38 -24.87 30.98
N THR A 125 -20.80 -23.67 30.56
CA THR A 125 -22.06 -23.08 31.01
C THR A 125 -23.28 -23.83 30.48
N ARG A 126 -23.23 -24.36 29.25
CA ARG A 126 -24.27 -25.25 28.69
C ARG A 126 -24.35 -26.59 29.43
N LYS A 127 -23.21 -27.24 29.74
CA LYS A 127 -23.16 -28.45 30.57
C LYS A 127 -23.70 -28.22 31.98
N LYS A 128 -23.39 -27.06 32.58
CA LYS A 128 -23.92 -26.68 33.90
C LYS A 128 -25.43 -26.46 33.88
N LYS A 129 -25.98 -25.98 32.76
CA LYS A 129 -27.43 -25.84 32.54
C LYS A 129 -28.10 -27.21 32.30
N ALA A 130 -27.44 -28.11 31.57
CA ALA A 130 -27.91 -29.48 31.34
C ALA A 130 -27.97 -30.32 32.63
N LEU A 131 -26.97 -30.19 33.51
CA LEU A 131 -26.96 -30.90 34.80
C LEU A 131 -28.07 -30.44 35.77
N ARG A 132 -28.64 -29.25 35.54
CA ARG A 132 -29.77 -28.73 36.32
C ARG A 132 -31.13 -29.20 35.80
N SER A 133 -31.16 -29.83 34.62
CA SER A 133 -32.39 -30.27 33.95
C SER A 133 -32.67 -31.77 34.08
N THR A 134 -31.77 -32.56 34.69
CA THR A 134 -31.91 -34.02 34.83
C THR A 134 -32.47 -34.44 36.20
N THR A 135 -33.27 -33.57 36.84
CA THR A 135 -34.06 -33.92 38.02
C THR A 135 -35.50 -33.50 37.72
N GLU A 136 -36.19 -34.27 36.88
CA GLU A 136 -37.64 -34.53 36.88
C GLU A 136 -38.07 -35.27 35.58
N ALA A 137 -38.41 -36.55 35.76
CA ALA A 137 -39.35 -37.43 35.04
C ALA A 137 -39.53 -37.42 33.49
N HIS A 138 -38.99 -38.46 32.84
CA HIS A 138 -39.66 -39.61 32.16
C HIS A 138 -41.05 -39.44 31.49
N GLU A 139 -41.18 -39.74 30.17
CA GLU A 139 -42.07 -40.77 29.53
C GLU A 139 -41.92 -40.80 27.97
N SER A 140 -42.42 -41.85 27.31
CA SER A 140 -41.87 -42.62 26.16
C SER A 140 -42.50 -42.40 24.75
N GLU A 141 -41.75 -42.86 23.71
CA GLU A 141 -42.12 -43.34 22.33
C GLU A 141 -43.01 -42.46 21.41
N GLU A 142 -42.95 -42.43 20.06
CA GLU A 142 -42.68 -43.42 19.00
C GLU A 142 -42.34 -42.72 17.64
N ILE A 143 -42.07 -43.51 16.59
CA ILE A 143 -41.46 -43.21 15.27
C ILE A 143 -42.47 -42.72 14.19
N GLU A 144 -42.09 -41.83 13.26
CA GLU A 144 -42.55 -41.90 11.84
C GLU A 144 -41.65 -41.15 10.82
N LEU A 145 -41.86 -41.49 9.54
CA LEU A 145 -40.99 -41.49 8.36
C LEU A 145 -41.24 -40.29 7.41
N ASP A 146 -40.25 -40.03 6.51
CA ASP A 146 -40.34 -39.31 5.22
C ASP A 146 -40.48 -37.76 5.30
N SER A 147 -39.92 -36.90 4.44
CA SER A 147 -39.59 -36.95 3.01
C SER A 147 -38.69 -35.75 2.63
N ASP A 148 -37.77 -35.90 1.66
CA ASP A 148 -37.17 -34.82 0.83
C ASP A 148 -38.16 -34.48 -0.32
N PRO A 149 -38.16 -33.29 -0.99
CA PRO A 149 -37.06 -32.92 -1.90
C PRO A 149 -36.83 -31.40 -2.19
N GLU A 150 -35.73 -31.10 -2.91
CA GLU A 150 -35.52 -30.06 -3.97
C GLU A 150 -35.92 -28.59 -3.70
N TYR A 151 -35.32 -27.51 -4.23
CA TYR A 151 -34.50 -27.10 -5.38
C TYR A 151 -33.94 -25.71 -4.94
N GLU A 152 -32.91 -25.03 -5.44
CA GLU A 152 -32.69 -24.56 -6.80
C GLU A 152 -31.35 -23.80 -6.81
N ASN A 153 -30.64 -23.95 -7.92
CA ASN A 153 -29.38 -23.34 -8.27
C ASN A 153 -29.69 -22.18 -9.22
N ASP A 154 -29.05 -21.02 -9.10
CA ASP A 154 -29.04 -20.07 -10.21
C ASP A 154 -27.68 -19.38 -10.35
N SER A 155 -26.98 -19.85 -11.36
CA SER A 155 -25.82 -19.24 -12.01
C SER A 155 -26.29 -18.20 -13.02
N HIS A 156 -25.62 -17.03 -13.10
CA HIS A 156 -25.47 -16.35 -14.39
C HIS A 156 -24.10 -15.68 -14.53
N THR A 157 -23.50 -15.94 -15.69
CA THR A 157 -22.19 -15.55 -16.19
C THR A 157 -22.30 -14.41 -17.21
N ALA A 158 -21.15 -13.79 -17.51
CA ALA A 158 -20.81 -12.95 -18.68
C ALA A 158 -21.16 -11.45 -18.54
N ALA A 159 -20.32 -10.50 -18.98
CA ALA A 159 -19.43 -10.55 -20.13
C ALA A 159 -18.18 -9.67 -19.99
N GLN A 160 -17.10 -10.17 -20.61
CA GLN A 160 -15.88 -9.45 -21.00
C GLN A 160 -16.17 -8.45 -22.13
N THR A 161 -15.61 -7.25 -22.02
CA THR A 161 -15.23 -6.42 -23.16
C THR A 161 -13.84 -5.86 -22.93
N GLU A 162 -12.87 -6.35 -23.71
CA GLU A 162 -11.57 -5.72 -23.91
C GLU A 162 -11.76 -4.38 -24.64
N ASP A 163 -11.16 -3.30 -24.13
CA ASP A 163 -10.80 -2.15 -24.97
C ASP A 163 -9.28 -1.89 -24.83
N ARG A 164 -8.59 -2.00 -25.97
CA ARG A 164 -7.16 -1.78 -26.11
C ARG A 164 -6.89 -0.28 -26.26
N GLY A 165 -6.29 0.34 -25.26
CA GLY A 165 -5.54 1.58 -25.46
C GLY A 165 -5.56 2.59 -24.31
N ALA A 166 -4.96 2.26 -23.17
CA ALA A 166 -4.61 3.25 -22.15
C ALA A 166 -3.42 2.79 -21.29
N GLY A 167 -2.35 2.35 -21.95
CA GLY A 167 -1.09 2.07 -21.26
C GLY A 167 -0.40 3.38 -20.88
N ARG A 168 -0.15 3.56 -19.57
CA ARG A 168 0.82 4.50 -18.96
C ARG A 168 0.31 5.74 -18.23
N HIS A 169 -0.89 5.76 -17.64
CA HIS A 169 -1.23 6.78 -16.60
C HIS A 169 -1.94 6.20 -15.35
N GLY A 170 -2.11 4.87 -15.24
CA GLY A 170 -2.82 4.21 -14.14
C GLY A 170 -2.00 3.93 -12.86
N VAL A 171 -0.73 4.31 -12.78
CA VAL A 171 0.18 3.80 -11.73
C VAL A 171 0.21 4.65 -10.45
N LYS A 172 -0.38 5.86 -10.43
CA LYS A 172 -0.31 6.76 -9.25
C LYS A 172 -1.57 6.77 -8.37
N SER A 173 -2.74 6.41 -8.89
CA SER A 173 -3.99 6.42 -8.11
C SER A 173 -4.07 5.28 -7.09
N SER A 174 -3.47 4.12 -7.40
CA SER A 174 -3.52 2.95 -6.52
C SER A 174 -2.83 3.21 -5.17
N GLN A 175 -1.70 3.92 -5.17
CA GLN A 175 -0.88 4.11 -3.96
C GLN A 175 -1.52 5.05 -2.93
N ILE A 176 -2.35 6.00 -3.39
CA ILE A 176 -3.13 6.88 -2.51
C ILE A 176 -4.30 6.11 -1.91
N ILE A 177 -5.01 5.31 -2.71
CA ILE A 177 -6.11 4.46 -2.25
C ILE A 177 -5.62 3.48 -1.17
N TYR A 178 -4.47 2.83 -1.37
CA TYR A 178 -3.89 1.95 -0.35
C TYR A 178 -3.51 2.70 0.95
N LYS A 179 -3.02 3.94 0.86
CA LYS A 179 -2.71 4.77 2.03
C LYS A 179 -3.97 5.24 2.78
N VAL A 180 -5.04 5.57 2.05
CA VAL A 180 -6.35 5.92 2.62
C VAL A 180 -6.98 4.70 3.31
N MET A 181 -6.93 3.52 2.67
CA MET A 181 -7.40 2.28 3.29
C MET A 181 -6.58 1.92 4.54
N ALA A 182 -5.25 2.07 4.52
CA ALA A 182 -4.40 1.89 5.70
C ALA A 182 -4.77 2.86 6.85
N PHE A 183 -5.20 4.08 6.54
CA PHE A 183 -5.68 5.03 7.54
C PHE A 183 -7.04 4.64 8.13
N GLU A 184 -7.98 4.15 7.32
CA GLU A 184 -9.26 3.63 7.80
C GLU A 184 -9.10 2.34 8.64
N ILE A 185 -8.10 1.53 8.34
CA ILE A 185 -7.70 0.39 9.18
C ILE A 185 -7.22 0.86 10.57
N ASN A 186 -6.53 2.00 10.67
CA ASN A 186 -6.15 2.59 11.96
C ASN A 186 -7.37 3.06 12.76
N LYS A 187 -8.40 3.65 12.13
CA LYS A 187 -9.67 4.00 12.79
C LYS A 187 -10.38 2.78 13.38
N THR A 188 -10.45 1.69 12.62
CA THR A 188 -11.06 0.44 13.07
C THR A 188 -10.32 -0.15 14.29
N THR A 189 -8.99 -0.07 14.30
CA THR A 189 -8.16 -0.56 15.42
C THR A 189 -8.44 0.20 16.73
N ILE A 190 -8.65 1.52 16.64
CA ILE A 190 -8.99 2.35 17.80
C ILE A 190 -10.38 1.96 18.36
N VAL A 191 -11.37 1.69 17.50
CA VAL A 191 -12.71 1.25 17.92
C VAL A 191 -12.66 -0.10 18.63
N VAL A 192 -11.89 -1.06 18.10
CA VAL A 192 -11.71 -2.39 18.71
C VAL A 192 -11.00 -2.30 20.06
N THR A 193 -10.06 -1.35 20.22
CA THR A 193 -9.35 -1.11 21.48
C THR A 193 -10.31 -0.65 22.58
N GLY A 194 -11.30 0.20 22.26
CA GLY A 194 -12.31 0.62 23.22
C GLY A 194 -13.12 -0.55 23.79
N ALA A 195 -13.63 -1.44 22.92
CA ALA A 195 -14.37 -2.63 23.35
C ALA A 195 -13.53 -3.58 24.21
N PHE A 196 -12.23 -3.72 23.89
CA PHE A 196 -11.29 -4.48 24.72
C PHE A 196 -11.11 -3.85 26.10
N LEU A 197 -10.90 -2.53 26.18
CA LEU A 197 -10.74 -1.82 27.45
C LEU A 197 -12.00 -1.89 28.31
N ASP A 198 -13.19 -1.91 27.70
CA ASP A 198 -14.45 -2.11 28.42
C ASP A 198 -14.56 -3.52 29.03
N ALA A 199 -14.16 -4.55 28.27
CA ALA A 199 -14.09 -5.91 28.80
C ALA A 199 -13.03 -6.05 29.90
N PHE A 200 -11.88 -5.40 29.71
CA PHE A 200 -10.79 -5.39 30.68
C PHE A 200 -11.17 -4.70 32.00
N GLN A 201 -11.91 -3.59 31.91
CA GLN A 201 -12.41 -2.88 33.08
C GLN A 201 -13.37 -3.75 33.90
N LYS A 202 -14.25 -4.54 33.25
CA LYS A 202 -15.12 -5.49 33.95
C LYS A 202 -14.33 -6.54 34.74
N VAL A 203 -13.19 -6.99 34.22
CA VAL A 203 -12.30 -7.92 34.94
C VAL A 203 -11.66 -7.23 36.15
N ALA A 204 -11.22 -5.98 36.00
CA ALA A 204 -10.69 -5.20 37.11
C ALA A 204 -11.75 -4.97 38.20
N ASP A 205 -12.99 -4.67 37.82
CA ASP A 205 -14.11 -4.45 38.74
C ASP A 205 -14.48 -5.73 39.52
N MET A 206 -14.48 -6.90 38.85
CA MET A 206 -14.66 -8.19 39.53
C MET A 206 -13.56 -8.45 40.56
N ALA A 207 -12.30 -8.16 40.24
CA ALA A 207 -11.20 -8.31 41.17
C ALA A 207 -11.31 -7.33 42.36
N MET A 208 -11.74 -6.09 42.13
CA MET A 208 -11.99 -5.10 43.19
C MET A 208 -13.13 -5.50 44.14
N GLY A 209 -14.08 -6.31 43.69
CA GLY A 209 -15.16 -6.87 44.53
C GLY A 209 -14.71 -7.97 45.50
N THR A 210 -13.47 -8.45 45.38
CA THR A 210 -12.91 -9.48 46.26
C THR A 210 -12.25 -8.90 47.52
N ARG A 211 -11.73 -9.76 48.41
CA ARG A 211 -11.00 -9.35 49.63
C ARG A 211 -9.52 -9.75 49.52
N GLY A 212 -8.67 -9.06 50.28
CA GLY A 212 -7.23 -9.33 50.32
C GLY A 212 -6.48 -8.84 49.08
N ALA A 213 -5.39 -9.51 48.72
CA ALA A 213 -4.48 -9.10 47.65
C ALA A 213 -5.16 -8.95 46.27
N THR A 214 -6.20 -9.73 45.99
CA THR A 214 -6.94 -9.68 44.71
C THR A 214 -7.64 -8.32 44.51
N LYS A 215 -8.05 -7.64 45.59
CA LYS A 215 -8.59 -6.27 45.52
C LYS A 215 -7.54 -5.25 45.07
N GLU A 216 -6.31 -5.39 45.55
CA GLU A 216 -5.18 -4.52 45.18
C GLU A 216 -4.79 -4.71 43.71
N ILE A 217 -4.83 -5.97 43.23
CA ILE A 217 -4.68 -6.31 41.81
C ILE A 217 -5.76 -5.61 40.98
N GLY A 218 -7.03 -5.68 41.39
CA GLY A 218 -8.12 -4.98 40.72
C GLY A 218 -7.91 -3.46 40.63
N SER A 219 -7.46 -2.83 41.73
CA SER A 219 -7.12 -1.41 41.76
C SER A 219 -5.99 -1.04 40.79
N ALA A 220 -4.96 -1.87 40.68
CA ALA A 220 -3.86 -1.68 39.74
C ALA A 220 -4.32 -1.83 38.27
N LEU A 221 -5.16 -2.83 37.99
CA LEU A 221 -5.74 -3.04 36.66
C LEU A 221 -6.63 -1.86 36.22
N THR A 222 -7.43 -1.30 37.12
CA THR A 222 -8.23 -0.10 36.86
C THR A 222 -7.35 1.11 36.52
N ARG A 223 -6.25 1.34 37.26
CA ARG A 223 -5.30 2.41 36.92
C ARG A 223 -4.68 2.21 35.54
N MET A 224 -4.34 0.98 35.19
CA MET A 224 -3.81 0.64 33.87
C MET A 224 -4.85 0.90 32.76
N CYS A 225 -6.10 0.49 32.97
CA CYS A 225 -7.20 0.72 32.03
C CYS A 225 -7.44 2.22 31.78
N MET A 226 -7.49 3.03 32.85
CA MET A 226 -7.68 4.48 32.74
C MET A 226 -6.53 5.17 31.99
N ARG A 227 -5.29 4.72 32.17
CA ARG A 227 -4.14 5.21 31.38
C ARG A 227 -4.30 4.89 29.89
N HIS A 228 -4.71 3.67 29.56
CA HIS A 228 -4.93 3.26 28.17
C HIS A 228 -6.10 4.00 27.52
N ARG A 229 -7.20 4.27 28.25
CA ARG A 229 -8.30 5.11 27.77
C ARG A 229 -7.87 6.55 27.47
N SER A 230 -6.95 7.10 28.25
CA SER A 230 -6.38 8.43 27.96
C SER A 230 -5.59 8.43 26.65
N ILE A 231 -4.81 7.38 26.40
CA ILE A 231 -4.06 7.21 25.14
C ILE A 231 -5.02 7.02 23.96
N GLU A 232 -6.05 6.18 24.12
CA GLU A 232 -7.09 5.96 23.11
C GLU A 232 -7.78 7.28 22.72
N SER A 233 -8.14 8.12 23.69
CA SER A 233 -8.75 9.42 23.44
C SER A 233 -7.84 10.35 22.63
N LYS A 234 -6.55 10.43 22.97
CA LYS A 234 -5.57 11.22 22.21
C LYS A 234 -5.40 10.70 20.78
N LEU A 235 -5.36 9.37 20.61
CA LEU A 235 -5.28 8.75 19.28
C LEU A 235 -6.53 9.04 18.44
N LYS A 236 -7.74 9.03 19.04
CA LYS A 236 -8.97 9.43 18.36
C LYS A 236 -8.87 10.86 17.85
N LEU A 237 -8.47 11.80 18.70
CA LEU A 237 -8.34 13.21 18.32
C LEU A 237 -7.33 13.41 17.19
N PHE A 238 -6.15 12.78 17.29
CA PHE A 238 -5.13 12.84 16.25
C PHE A 238 -5.64 12.26 14.92
N THR A 239 -6.35 11.13 14.98
CA THR A 239 -6.93 10.49 13.79
C THR A 239 -8.01 11.38 13.17
N THR A 240 -8.88 12.00 13.95
CA THR A 240 -9.85 12.96 13.42
C THR A 240 -9.15 14.14 12.74
N ALA A 241 -8.15 14.74 13.40
CA ALA A 241 -7.39 15.86 12.84
C ALA A 241 -6.66 15.50 11.54
N LEU A 242 -6.08 14.30 11.43
CA LEU A 242 -5.49 13.81 10.18
C LEU A 242 -6.54 13.59 9.09
N SER A 243 -7.70 13.05 9.46
CA SER A 243 -8.80 12.79 8.52
C SER A 243 -9.30 14.08 7.90
N GLU A 244 -9.54 15.10 8.73
CA GLU A 244 -10.08 16.40 8.33
C GLU A 244 -9.02 17.28 7.68
N GLY A 245 -7.79 17.28 8.22
CA GLY A 245 -6.72 18.17 7.78
C GLY A 245 -5.95 17.70 6.55
N LEU A 246 -5.92 16.39 6.29
CA LEU A 246 -5.10 15.82 5.21
C LEU A 246 -5.90 14.90 4.29
N VAL A 247 -6.59 13.90 4.83
CA VAL A 247 -7.22 12.85 4.01
C VAL A 247 -8.34 13.42 3.14
N SER A 248 -9.33 14.07 3.74
CA SER A 248 -10.47 14.61 2.97
C SER A 248 -10.06 15.65 1.92
N PRO A 249 -9.18 16.63 2.22
CA PRO A 249 -8.69 17.57 1.22
C PRO A 249 -7.95 16.89 0.06
N LEU A 250 -7.13 15.86 0.37
CA LEU A 250 -6.38 15.11 -0.64
C LEU A 250 -7.30 14.32 -1.58
N GLU A 251 -8.34 13.67 -1.03
CA GLU A 251 -9.34 12.94 -1.82
C GLU A 251 -10.07 13.86 -2.80
N LEU A 252 -10.52 15.02 -2.33
CA LEU A 252 -11.17 16.01 -3.19
C LEU A 252 -10.23 16.49 -4.30
N LYS A 253 -8.98 16.82 -3.96
CA LYS A 253 -7.97 17.24 -4.94
C LYS A 253 -7.65 16.15 -5.96
N MET A 254 -7.63 14.89 -5.54
CA MET A 254 -7.38 13.77 -6.44
C MET A 254 -8.50 13.61 -7.48
N GLU A 255 -9.77 13.74 -7.07
CA GLU A 255 -10.90 13.71 -8.01
C GLU A 255 -10.91 14.93 -8.96
N GLU A 256 -10.53 16.12 -8.47
CA GLU A 256 -10.32 17.29 -9.34
C GLU A 256 -9.23 17.04 -10.37
N TRP A 257 -8.05 16.58 -9.94
CA TRP A 257 -6.93 16.31 -10.84
C TRP A 257 -7.26 15.25 -11.87
N LYS A 258 -8.03 14.22 -11.49
CA LYS A 258 -8.52 13.19 -12.41
C LYS A 258 -9.41 13.79 -13.50
N LYS A 259 -10.35 14.68 -13.13
CA LYS A 259 -11.20 15.40 -14.10
C LYS A 259 -10.37 16.29 -15.02
N VAL A 260 -9.43 17.06 -14.47
CA VAL A 260 -8.55 17.95 -15.24
C VAL A 260 -7.67 17.17 -16.21
N ALA A 261 -7.06 16.08 -15.77
CA ALA A 261 -6.24 15.21 -16.62
C ALA A 261 -7.07 14.62 -17.77
N SER A 262 -8.27 14.10 -17.47
CA SER A 262 -9.17 13.57 -18.50
C SER A 262 -9.60 14.63 -19.51
N GLN A 263 -9.81 15.87 -19.07
CA GLN A 263 -10.15 16.97 -19.96
C GLN A 263 -8.96 17.38 -20.84
N LEU A 264 -7.76 17.47 -20.27
CA LEU A 264 -6.54 17.77 -21.00
C LEU A 264 -6.26 16.73 -22.09
N ASP A 265 -6.47 15.45 -21.80
CA ASP A 265 -6.33 14.36 -22.78
C ASP A 265 -7.32 14.52 -23.95
N LYS A 266 -8.58 14.89 -23.66
CA LYS A 266 -9.60 15.16 -24.69
C LYS A 266 -9.21 16.35 -25.56
N ASP A 267 -8.73 17.42 -24.95
CA ASP A 267 -8.33 18.63 -25.66
C ASP A 267 -7.08 18.39 -26.53
N HIS A 268 -6.09 17.67 -25.99
CA HIS A 268 -4.93 17.21 -26.77
C HIS A 268 -5.34 16.34 -27.95
N ALA A 269 -6.25 15.38 -27.76
CA ALA A 269 -6.74 14.54 -28.85
C ALA A 269 -7.46 15.35 -29.95
N LYS A 270 -8.20 16.39 -29.55
CA LYS A 270 -8.91 17.29 -30.48
C LYS A 270 -7.93 18.15 -31.28
N GLU A 271 -7.00 18.82 -30.62
CA GLU A 271 -5.99 19.65 -31.27
C GLU A 271 -5.07 18.81 -32.18
N TYR A 272 -4.70 17.61 -31.75
CA TYR A 272 -3.94 16.67 -32.57
C TYR A 272 -4.69 16.30 -33.86
N LYS A 273 -5.99 15.98 -33.78
CA LYS A 273 -6.82 15.68 -34.95
C LYS A 273 -6.92 16.87 -35.90
N LYS A 274 -7.07 18.09 -35.37
CA LYS A 274 -7.13 19.34 -36.15
C LYS A 274 -5.81 19.62 -36.88
N ALA A 275 -4.68 19.58 -36.17
CA ALA A 275 -3.36 19.76 -36.75
C ALA A 275 -3.08 18.73 -37.86
N ARG A 276 -3.46 17.47 -37.63
CA ARG A 276 -3.34 16.40 -38.64
C ARG A 276 -4.19 16.68 -39.89
N ALA A 277 -5.41 17.20 -39.73
CA ALA A 277 -6.26 17.58 -40.85
C ALA A 277 -5.68 18.75 -41.66
N ASP A 278 -5.15 19.76 -40.99
CA ASP A 278 -4.51 20.92 -41.64
C ASP A 278 -3.25 20.53 -42.41
N ILE A 279 -2.41 19.66 -41.84
CA ILE A 279 -1.24 19.10 -42.52
C ILE A 279 -1.68 18.32 -43.78
N LYS A 280 -2.72 17.49 -43.67
CA LYS A 280 -3.26 16.73 -44.83
C LYS A 280 -3.78 17.66 -45.92
N LYS A 281 -4.47 18.75 -45.56
CA LYS A 281 -4.98 19.76 -46.50
C LYS A 281 -3.83 20.47 -47.21
N LYS A 282 -2.84 21.01 -46.48
CA LYS A 282 -1.67 21.68 -47.05
C LYS A 282 -0.85 20.75 -47.96
N SER A 283 -0.68 19.49 -47.57
CA SER A 283 -0.01 18.49 -48.40
C SER A 283 -0.75 18.27 -49.73
N SER A 284 -2.08 18.11 -49.69
CA SER A 284 -2.91 17.98 -50.90
C SER A 284 -2.79 19.20 -51.83
N ASP A 285 -2.85 20.42 -51.28
CA ASP A 285 -2.77 21.65 -52.09
C ASP A 285 -1.37 21.83 -52.71
N THR A 286 -0.32 21.46 -51.98
CA THR A 286 1.06 21.43 -52.50
C THR A 286 1.19 20.44 -53.67
N ILE A 287 0.59 19.24 -53.55
CA ILE A 287 0.58 18.25 -54.64
C ILE A 287 -0.15 18.79 -55.88
N LYS A 288 -1.28 19.50 -55.70
CA LYS A 288 -2.02 20.12 -56.82
C LYS A 288 -1.19 21.21 -57.52
N LEU A 289 -0.50 22.07 -56.75
CA LEU A 289 0.38 23.10 -57.29
C LEU A 289 1.56 22.50 -58.07
N GLN A 290 2.21 21.47 -57.53
CA GLN A 290 3.28 20.73 -58.21
C GLN A 290 2.83 20.15 -59.55
N LYS A 291 1.58 19.66 -59.65
CA LYS A 291 1.00 19.19 -60.92
C LYS A 291 0.74 20.32 -61.92
N LYS A 292 0.38 21.52 -61.45
CA LYS A 292 0.18 22.70 -62.33
C LYS A 292 1.49 23.25 -62.88
N VAL A 293 2.56 23.25 -62.09
CA VAL A 293 3.89 23.74 -62.52
C VAL A 293 4.54 22.81 -63.56
N LYS A 294 4.18 21.52 -63.56
CA LYS A 294 4.68 20.54 -64.55
C LYS A 294 3.96 20.60 -65.91
N LYS A 295 2.87 21.36 -66.03
CA LYS A 295 2.12 21.59 -67.26
C LYS A 295 2.53 22.93 -67.86
#